data_AF-A0A075N0U8-F1
#
_entry.id   AF-A0A075N0U8-F1
#
_cell.length_a   1.000
_cell.length_b   1.000
_cell.length_c   1.000
_cell.angle_alpha   90.00
_cell.angle_beta   90.00
_cell.angle_gamma   90.00
#
_symmetry.space_group_name_H-M   'P 1'
#
loop_
_entity.id
_entity.type
_entity.pdbx_description
1 polymer ?
#
loop_
_entity_poly.entity_id
_entity_poly.type
_entity_poly.pdbx_seq_one_letter_code
_entity_poly.pdbx_strand_id
1 'polypeptide(L)'
;MLQKTDPQVVDLDRDYIQEYLIDLRHRSPQTVDLYRRSLAACGLTTIRRDEIDQTWAKLRALLENRRVGKIFVNKAKTVVKGAIRRKTWKWEPTEDYQRIIELCGIEGEDVEEYSLDDIQTIFGVTFYEPDLFNACVLQSLSGIRAGALKGLGWTAFHKVPDVDGVLLYRVFSKGRHYTAAISERVFNFLKDRNRLNNPYLVWYDSGYKTPFTTLLRTRLYYQIVIKHGLGEVLELDRKSLQHSMRHFVLTEFAASLSENDASILSGHKVSSSTINLYVNKRIQRNGGMPLPDYHRKIAELYKKTPLYNFPIEDVEKWAQKWRR
;
A
#
# COMPACT_ATOMS: atom_id res chain seq x y z
N MET A 1 -19.02 12.15 52.55
CA MET A 1 -18.81 10.81 51.97
C MET A 1 -19.32 10.85 50.54
N LEU A 2 -18.43 10.87 49.55
CA LEU A 2 -18.81 10.74 48.14
C LEU A 2 -19.16 9.27 47.91
N GLN A 3 -20.43 8.99 47.62
CA GLN A 3 -20.86 7.67 47.15
C GLN A 3 -20.06 7.36 45.87
N LYS A 4 -19.19 6.34 45.95
CA LYS A 4 -18.66 5.68 44.75
C LYS A 4 -19.86 5.03 44.08
N THR A 5 -20.36 5.64 43.02
CA THR A 5 -21.23 4.97 42.06
C THR A 5 -20.47 3.75 41.55
N ASP A 6 -21.06 2.58 41.74
CA ASP A 6 -20.61 1.35 41.09
C ASP A 6 -20.40 1.63 39.60
N PRO A 7 -19.31 1.15 38.98
CA PRO A 7 -19.15 1.26 37.55
C PRO A 7 -20.29 0.50 36.92
N GLN A 8 -21.25 1.23 36.33
CA GLN A 8 -22.36 0.67 35.57
C GLN A 8 -21.83 -0.47 34.70
N VAL A 9 -22.53 -1.60 34.70
CA VAL A 9 -22.31 -2.68 33.75
C VAL A 9 -22.49 -2.06 32.37
N VAL A 10 -21.42 -2.05 31.61
CA VAL A 10 -21.42 -1.44 30.30
C VAL A 10 -21.16 -2.55 29.30
N ASP A 11 -22.23 -2.99 28.66
CA ASP A 11 -22.16 -3.88 27.50
C ASP A 11 -21.54 -3.13 26.31
N LEU A 12 -20.59 -3.77 25.63
CA LEU A 12 -20.16 -3.38 24.28
C LEU A 12 -20.97 -4.25 23.31
N ASP A 13 -22.28 -4.06 23.33
CA ASP A 13 -23.18 -4.81 22.47
C ASP A 13 -22.91 -4.52 20.97
N ARG A 14 -23.64 -5.24 20.11
CA ARG A 14 -23.51 -5.12 18.66
C ARG A 14 -23.69 -3.67 18.21
N ASP A 15 -24.59 -2.94 18.84
CA ASP A 15 -24.97 -1.58 18.45
C ASP A 15 -23.87 -0.60 18.84
N TYR A 16 -23.27 -0.74 20.02
CA TYR A 16 -22.12 0.07 20.43
C TYR A 16 -20.89 -0.16 19.54
N ILE A 17 -20.62 -1.40 19.12
CA ILE A 17 -19.51 -1.68 18.19
C ILE A 17 -19.81 -1.07 16.81
N GLN A 18 -21.07 -1.11 16.34
CA GLN A 18 -21.45 -0.43 15.10
C GLN A 18 -21.33 1.09 15.22
N GLU A 19 -21.77 1.69 16.32
CA GLU A 19 -21.57 3.12 16.62
C GLU A 19 -20.09 3.49 16.65
N TYR A 20 -19.25 2.67 17.30
CA TYR A 20 -17.80 2.86 17.28
C TYR A 20 -17.26 2.85 15.86
N LEU A 21 -17.67 1.89 15.02
CA LEU A 21 -17.26 1.80 13.62
C LEU A 21 -17.77 2.96 12.76
N ILE A 22 -18.98 3.47 13.03
CA ILE A 22 -19.55 4.66 12.38
C ILE A 22 -18.74 5.91 12.76
N ASP A 23 -18.32 6.03 14.00
CA ASP A 23 -17.53 7.16 14.50
C ASP A 23 -16.06 7.13 14.10
N LEU A 24 -15.58 6.04 13.50
CA LEU A 24 -14.30 6.01 12.78
C LEU A 24 -14.35 6.80 11.46
N ARG A 25 -15.02 7.95 11.43
CA ARG A 25 -15.21 8.84 10.25
C ARG A 25 -13.90 9.26 9.57
N HIS A 26 -12.78 9.18 10.30
CA HIS A 26 -11.43 9.46 9.79
C HIS A 26 -10.78 8.25 9.07
N ARG A 27 -11.45 7.09 9.02
CA ARG A 27 -10.96 5.87 8.36
C ARG A 27 -11.64 5.70 7.00
N SER A 28 -10.91 5.10 6.06
CA SER A 28 -11.48 4.80 4.74
C SER A 28 -12.63 3.78 4.84
N PRO A 29 -13.64 3.85 3.94
CA PRO A 29 -14.74 2.87 3.91
C PRO A 29 -14.25 1.41 3.86
N GLN A 30 -13.17 1.15 3.13
CA GLN A 30 -12.56 -0.19 3.03
C GLN A 30 -11.97 -0.68 4.36
N THR A 31 -11.47 0.24 5.20
CA THR A 31 -10.96 -0.10 6.54
C THR A 31 -12.12 -0.47 7.47
N VAL A 32 -13.21 0.30 7.42
CA VAL A 32 -14.41 0.01 8.22
C VAL A 32 -15.05 -1.31 7.79
N ASP A 33 -15.14 -1.57 6.49
CA ASP A 33 -15.58 -2.86 5.95
C ASP A 33 -14.70 -4.03 6.43
N LEU A 34 -13.37 -3.89 6.36
CA LEU A 34 -12.44 -4.91 6.85
C LEU A 34 -12.64 -5.17 8.35
N TYR A 35 -12.90 -4.13 9.15
CA TYR A 35 -13.22 -4.30 10.57
C TYR A 35 -14.50 -5.10 10.78
N ARG A 36 -15.57 -4.80 10.04
CA ARG A 36 -16.83 -5.57 10.11
C ARG A 36 -16.62 -7.04 9.76
N ARG A 37 -15.93 -7.32 8.65
CA ARG A 37 -15.61 -8.70 8.23
C ARG A 37 -14.72 -9.42 9.23
N SER A 38 -13.78 -8.72 9.87
CA SER A 38 -12.90 -9.29 10.89
C SER A 38 -13.64 -9.69 12.15
N LEU A 39 -14.56 -8.84 12.63
CA LEU A 39 -15.42 -9.16 13.77
C LEU A 39 -16.31 -10.37 13.45
N ALA A 40 -16.94 -10.37 12.28
CA ALA A 40 -17.77 -11.49 11.82
C ALA A 40 -16.98 -12.80 11.72
N ALA A 41 -15.79 -12.78 11.10
CA ALA A 41 -14.92 -13.95 10.98
C ALA A 41 -14.45 -14.49 12.34
N CYS A 42 -14.27 -13.61 13.35
CA CYS A 42 -13.92 -14.01 14.71
C CYS A 42 -15.15 -14.37 15.58
N GLY A 43 -16.37 -14.30 15.03
CA GLY A 43 -17.60 -14.51 15.77
C GLY A 43 -17.77 -13.53 16.94
N LEU A 44 -17.36 -12.28 16.76
CA LEU A 44 -17.46 -11.19 17.75
C LEU A 44 -18.61 -10.26 17.37
N THR A 45 -19.84 -10.76 17.48
CA THR A 45 -21.07 -9.98 17.22
C THR A 45 -21.49 -9.12 18.41
N THR A 46 -21.11 -9.54 19.62
CA THR A 46 -21.36 -8.90 20.91
C THR A 46 -20.13 -9.10 21.78
N ILE A 47 -19.75 -8.08 22.54
CA ILE A 47 -18.59 -8.15 23.45
C ILE A 47 -19.03 -7.60 24.79
N ARG A 48 -18.96 -8.39 25.84
CA ARG A 48 -19.24 -7.89 27.19
C ARG A 48 -17.94 -7.52 27.88
N ARG A 49 -18.01 -6.50 28.73
CA ARG A 49 -16.83 -5.96 29.43
C ARG A 49 -16.28 -6.96 30.46
N ASP A 50 -17.16 -7.63 31.18
CA ASP A 50 -16.85 -8.70 32.14
C ASP A 50 -16.35 -9.98 31.45
N GLU A 51 -16.72 -10.21 30.19
CA GLU A 51 -16.24 -11.31 29.36
C GLU A 51 -15.03 -10.92 28.48
N ILE A 52 -14.35 -9.82 28.79
CA ILE A 52 -13.29 -9.31 27.91
C ILE A 52 -12.08 -10.24 27.86
N ASP A 53 -11.75 -10.89 28.96
CA ASP A 53 -10.65 -11.86 29.02
C ASP A 53 -11.00 -13.11 28.21
N GLN A 54 -12.26 -13.55 28.24
CA GLN A 54 -12.75 -14.63 27.37
C GLN A 54 -12.69 -14.22 25.89
N THR A 55 -12.94 -12.94 25.58
CA THR A 55 -12.79 -12.41 24.22
C THR A 55 -11.33 -12.50 23.75
N TRP A 56 -10.36 -12.19 24.61
CA TRP A 56 -8.94 -12.36 24.30
C TRP A 56 -8.56 -13.83 24.15
N ALA A 57 -8.95 -14.70 25.09
CA ALA A 57 -8.73 -16.14 25.01
C ALA A 57 -9.29 -16.73 23.70
N LYS A 58 -10.51 -16.33 23.30
CA LYS A 58 -11.13 -16.73 22.04
C LYS A 58 -10.32 -16.29 20.82
N LEU A 59 -9.89 -15.03 20.77
CA LEU A 59 -9.09 -14.51 19.65
C LEU A 59 -7.73 -15.22 19.56
N ARG A 60 -7.09 -15.51 20.70
CA ARG A 60 -5.86 -16.30 20.77
C ARG A 60 -6.08 -17.72 20.23
N ALA A 61 -7.11 -18.42 20.72
CA ALA A 61 -7.42 -19.77 20.28
C ALA A 61 -7.72 -19.85 18.77
N LEU A 62 -8.40 -18.86 18.20
CA LEU A 62 -8.63 -18.78 16.75
C LEU A 62 -7.33 -18.63 15.94
N LEU A 63 -6.36 -17.91 16.50
CA LEU A 63 -5.06 -17.66 15.89
C LEU A 63 -4.13 -18.89 15.98
N GLU A 64 -4.01 -19.48 17.18
CA GLU A 64 -3.16 -20.65 17.42
C GLU A 64 -3.64 -21.87 16.63
N ASN A 65 -4.95 -22.09 16.55
CA ASN A 65 -5.55 -23.18 15.77
C ASN A 65 -5.68 -22.86 14.27
N ARG A 66 -5.16 -21.72 13.81
CA ARG A 66 -5.20 -21.25 12.40
C ARG A 66 -6.61 -21.24 11.78
N ARG A 67 -7.67 -21.16 12.58
CA ARG A 67 -9.07 -21.16 12.10
C ARG A 67 -9.46 -19.87 11.40
N VAL A 68 -8.78 -18.77 11.75
CA VAL A 68 -9.00 -17.45 11.16
C VAL A 68 -7.64 -16.85 10.80
N GLY A 69 -7.56 -16.25 9.62
CA GLY A 69 -6.33 -15.59 9.17
C GLY A 69 -5.88 -14.49 10.15
N LYS A 70 -4.58 -14.46 10.44
CA LYS A 70 -3.93 -13.52 11.37
C LYS A 70 -4.33 -12.05 11.17
N ILE A 71 -4.49 -11.62 9.91
CA ILE A 71 -4.94 -10.25 9.59
C ILE A 71 -6.31 -9.99 10.22
N PHE A 72 -7.28 -10.90 10.09
CA PHE A 72 -8.62 -10.73 10.65
C PHE A 72 -8.58 -10.70 12.19
N VAL A 73 -7.82 -11.60 12.83
CA VAL A 73 -7.66 -11.59 14.30
C VAL A 73 -7.05 -10.26 14.78
N ASN A 74 -6.00 -9.78 14.11
CA ASN A 74 -5.35 -8.51 14.47
C ASN A 74 -6.26 -7.29 14.30
N LYS A 75 -7.10 -7.30 13.26
CA LYS A 75 -8.09 -6.24 13.01
C LYS A 75 -9.25 -6.30 14.00
N ALA A 76 -9.75 -7.48 14.33
CA ALA A 76 -10.73 -7.67 15.39
C ALA A 76 -10.18 -7.13 16.72
N LYS A 77 -8.98 -7.56 17.14
CA LYS A 77 -8.28 -7.04 18.34
C LYS A 77 -8.22 -5.51 18.37
N THR A 78 -7.88 -4.88 17.24
CA THR A 78 -7.78 -3.42 17.12
C THR A 78 -9.12 -2.74 17.42
N VAL A 79 -10.22 -3.30 16.93
CA VAL A 79 -11.58 -2.77 17.16
C VAL A 79 -11.99 -2.97 18.61
N VAL A 80 -11.83 -4.18 19.17
CA VAL A 80 -12.19 -4.48 20.57
C VAL A 80 -11.43 -3.54 21.52
N LYS A 81 -10.11 -3.44 21.37
CA LYS A 81 -9.28 -2.53 22.18
C LYS A 81 -9.72 -1.07 22.04
N GLY A 82 -10.04 -0.64 20.83
CA GLY A 82 -10.50 0.72 20.55
C GLY A 82 -11.84 1.04 21.23
N ALA A 83 -12.78 0.11 21.17
CA ALA A 83 -14.10 0.22 21.81
C ALA A 83 -13.98 0.28 23.34
N ILE A 84 -13.17 -0.60 23.96
CA ILE A 84 -12.91 -0.58 25.42
C ILE A 84 -12.33 0.76 25.85
N ARG A 85 -11.26 1.24 25.16
CA ARG A 85 -10.60 2.51 25.50
C ARG A 85 -11.55 3.69 25.43
N ARG A 86 -12.46 3.71 24.46
CA ARG A 86 -13.44 4.78 24.28
C ARG A 86 -14.40 4.89 25.47
N LYS A 87 -14.87 3.76 26.03
CA LYS A 87 -15.81 3.78 27.16
C LYS A 87 -15.17 3.86 28.53
N THR A 88 -14.06 3.15 28.74
CA THR A 88 -13.57 2.89 30.10
C THR A 88 -12.31 3.68 30.47
N TRP A 89 -11.57 4.19 29.48
CA TRP A 89 -10.27 4.88 29.60
C TRP A 89 -9.15 4.11 30.32
N LYS A 90 -9.46 3.03 31.04
CA LYS A 90 -8.55 2.19 31.80
C LYS A 90 -8.80 0.72 31.45
N TRP A 91 -7.80 0.09 30.84
CA TRP A 91 -7.76 -1.34 30.59
C TRP A 91 -6.30 -1.77 30.62
N GLU A 92 -6.03 -2.85 31.35
CA GLU A 92 -4.71 -3.44 31.47
C GLU A 92 -4.60 -4.67 30.54
N PRO A 93 -3.49 -4.81 29.80
CA PRO A 93 -3.25 -5.98 28.97
C PRO A 93 -3.22 -7.28 29.77
N THR A 94 -4.00 -8.29 29.37
CA THR A 94 -3.91 -9.65 29.91
C THR A 94 -2.85 -10.48 29.19
N GLU A 95 -2.49 -11.63 29.76
CA GLU A 95 -1.57 -12.60 29.15
C GLU A 95 -2.03 -13.03 27.75
N ASP A 96 -3.32 -13.37 27.59
CA ASP A 96 -3.87 -13.71 26.27
C ASP A 96 -3.75 -12.57 25.27
N TYR A 97 -3.98 -11.34 25.69
CA TYR A 97 -3.80 -10.19 24.81
C TYR A 97 -2.33 -9.99 24.41
N GLN A 98 -1.39 -10.15 25.35
CA GLN A 98 0.04 -10.08 25.05
C GLN A 98 0.45 -11.19 24.08
N ARG A 99 -0.04 -12.41 24.31
CA ARG A 99 0.20 -13.54 23.41
C ARG A 99 -0.35 -13.29 22.01
N ILE A 100 -1.53 -12.66 21.88
CA ILE A 100 -2.03 -12.22 20.58
C ILE A 100 -1.11 -11.16 19.96
N ILE A 101 -0.57 -10.21 20.73
CA ILE A 101 0.42 -9.25 20.21
C ILE A 101 1.62 -10.00 19.65
N GLU A 102 2.21 -10.92 20.41
CA GLU A 102 3.36 -11.71 19.97
C GLU A 102 3.04 -12.48 18.69
N LEU A 103 1.99 -13.31 18.70
CA LEU A 103 1.60 -14.12 17.55
C LEU A 103 1.23 -13.28 16.32
N CYS A 104 0.63 -12.10 16.55
CA CYS A 104 0.37 -11.13 15.47
C CYS A 104 1.61 -10.33 15.06
N GLY A 105 2.61 -10.22 15.93
CA GLY A 105 3.83 -9.42 15.80
C GLY A 105 5.03 -10.20 15.29
N ILE A 106 5.02 -11.54 15.34
CA ILE A 106 5.90 -12.39 14.53
C ILE A 106 5.68 -11.96 13.10
N GLU A 107 6.61 -11.25 12.48
CA GLU A 107 6.42 -10.84 11.08
C GLU A 107 6.13 -12.10 10.26
N GLY A 108 5.18 -12.01 9.32
CA GLY A 108 5.01 -13.11 8.37
C GLY A 108 6.34 -13.33 7.65
N GLU A 109 6.52 -14.49 7.02
CA GLU A 109 7.66 -14.70 6.10
C GLU A 109 7.88 -13.42 5.29
N ASP A 110 9.12 -12.92 5.33
CA ASP A 110 9.49 -11.68 4.65
C ASP A 110 8.96 -11.75 3.24
N VAL A 111 8.10 -10.80 2.87
CA VAL A 111 7.58 -10.72 1.51
C VAL A 111 8.78 -10.42 0.64
N GLU A 112 9.27 -11.44 -0.06
CA GLU A 112 10.45 -11.30 -0.90
C GLU A 112 10.14 -10.32 -2.02
N GLU A 113 11.16 -9.53 -2.35
CA GLU A 113 11.13 -8.63 -3.48
C GLU A 113 11.33 -9.39 -4.78
N TYR A 114 10.94 -8.75 -5.89
CA TYR A 114 11.32 -9.27 -7.20
C TYR A 114 12.77 -8.93 -7.49
N SER A 115 13.47 -9.86 -8.13
CA SER A 115 14.78 -9.59 -8.74
C SER A 115 14.62 -8.73 -10.00
N LEU A 116 15.75 -8.24 -10.55
CA LEU A 116 15.74 -7.56 -11.84
C LEU A 116 15.17 -8.46 -12.95
N ASP A 117 15.54 -9.74 -12.98
CA ASP A 117 15.07 -10.71 -13.97
C ASP A 117 13.57 -10.98 -13.85
N ASP A 118 13.03 -11.00 -12.63
CA ASP A 118 11.59 -11.06 -12.39
C ASP A 118 10.88 -9.84 -12.97
N ILE A 119 11.41 -8.62 -12.72
CA ILE A 119 10.84 -7.38 -13.27
C ILE A 119 10.88 -7.37 -14.80
N GLN A 120 11.99 -7.79 -15.41
CA GLN A 120 12.11 -7.92 -16.86
C GLN A 120 11.10 -8.93 -17.42
N THR A 121 10.92 -10.07 -16.74
CA THR A 121 9.93 -11.09 -17.09
C THR A 121 8.52 -10.54 -17.02
N ILE A 122 8.17 -9.84 -15.94
CA ILE A 122 6.86 -9.19 -15.75
C ILE A 122 6.61 -8.16 -16.85
N PHE A 123 7.61 -7.33 -17.18
CA PHE A 123 7.51 -6.35 -18.27
C PHE A 123 7.31 -7.03 -19.62
N GLY A 124 8.02 -8.13 -19.89
CA GLY A 124 7.88 -8.90 -21.12
C GLY A 124 6.47 -9.49 -21.30
N VAL A 125 5.92 -10.16 -20.28
CA VAL A 125 4.59 -10.79 -20.38
C VAL A 125 3.43 -9.79 -20.36
N THR A 126 3.59 -8.64 -19.70
CA THR A 126 2.56 -7.60 -19.67
C THR A 126 2.64 -6.64 -20.86
N PHE A 127 3.70 -6.70 -21.66
CA PHE A 127 4.02 -5.74 -22.71
C PHE A 127 2.84 -5.41 -23.63
N TYR A 128 2.10 -6.43 -24.09
CA TYR A 128 0.99 -6.26 -25.04
C TYR A 128 -0.34 -5.81 -24.40
N GLU A 129 -0.36 -5.56 -23.09
CA GLU A 129 -1.47 -4.94 -22.38
C GLU A 129 -1.09 -3.53 -21.91
N PRO A 130 -1.32 -2.46 -22.70
CA PRO A 130 -0.76 -1.13 -22.44
C PRO A 130 -1.00 -0.61 -21.01
N ASP A 131 -2.24 -0.65 -20.51
CA ASP A 131 -2.55 -0.16 -19.15
C ASP A 131 -1.86 -0.99 -18.05
N LEU A 132 -1.81 -2.31 -18.21
CA LEU A 132 -1.19 -3.21 -17.24
C LEU A 132 0.33 -3.06 -17.26
N PHE A 133 0.92 -2.98 -18.45
CA PHE A 133 2.33 -2.71 -18.65
C PHE A 133 2.74 -1.39 -18.01
N ASN A 134 2.03 -0.30 -18.34
CA ASN A 134 2.29 1.02 -17.78
C ASN A 134 2.18 1.01 -16.24
N ALA A 135 1.18 0.31 -15.70
CA ALA A 135 1.05 0.13 -14.25
C ALA A 135 2.27 -0.59 -13.65
N CYS A 136 2.72 -1.70 -14.23
CA CYS A 136 3.88 -2.45 -13.75
C CYS A 136 5.17 -1.61 -13.83
N VAL A 137 5.38 -0.89 -14.94
CA VAL A 137 6.53 0.01 -15.12
C VAL A 137 6.55 1.09 -14.06
N LEU A 138 5.42 1.78 -13.84
CA LEU A 138 5.36 2.81 -12.80
C LEU A 138 5.61 2.22 -11.41
N GLN A 139 4.97 1.10 -11.05
CA GLN A 139 5.21 0.48 -9.73
C GLN A 139 6.68 0.09 -9.52
N SER A 140 7.35 -0.38 -10.57
CA SER A 140 8.69 -0.96 -10.49
C SER A 140 9.83 0.02 -10.81
N LEU A 141 9.53 1.23 -11.30
CA LEU A 141 10.56 2.24 -11.59
C LEU A 141 10.35 3.58 -10.87
N SER A 142 9.14 3.87 -10.36
CA SER A 142 8.88 5.05 -9.51
C SER A 142 8.53 4.70 -8.07
N GLY A 143 8.31 3.40 -7.80
CA GLY A 143 7.90 2.91 -6.51
C GLY A 143 6.46 3.28 -6.16
N ILE A 144 5.65 3.83 -7.06
CA ILE A 144 4.27 4.21 -6.76
C ILE A 144 3.43 3.00 -6.29
N ARG A 145 2.51 3.23 -5.35
CA ARG A 145 1.54 2.20 -4.93
C ARG A 145 0.49 1.98 -6.01
N ALA A 146 0.11 0.72 -6.25
CA ALA A 146 -0.94 0.34 -7.20
C ALA A 146 -2.20 1.22 -7.09
N GLY A 147 -2.71 1.45 -5.88
CA GLY A 147 -3.93 2.25 -5.68
C GLY A 147 -3.82 3.72 -6.08
N ALA A 148 -2.60 4.24 -6.26
CA ALA A 148 -2.35 5.63 -6.64
C ALA A 148 -2.14 5.81 -8.15
N LEU A 149 -2.11 4.72 -8.93
CA LEU A 149 -2.09 4.76 -10.40
C LEU A 149 -3.45 5.11 -11.00
N LYS A 150 -4.52 4.97 -10.22
CA LYS A 150 -5.90 5.10 -10.67
C LYS A 150 -6.12 6.46 -11.33
N GLY A 151 -6.37 6.47 -12.64
CA GLY A 151 -6.67 7.69 -13.40
C GLY A 151 -5.49 8.64 -13.55
N LEU A 152 -4.24 8.15 -13.45
CA LEU A 152 -3.06 8.97 -13.68
C LEU A 152 -2.99 9.37 -15.17
N GLY A 153 -3.02 10.67 -15.44
CA GLY A 153 -2.98 11.24 -16.79
C GLY A 153 -1.56 11.54 -17.28
N TRP A 154 -1.36 11.61 -18.60
CA TRP A 154 -0.08 11.98 -19.20
C TRP A 154 0.36 13.40 -18.82
N THR A 155 -0.59 14.31 -18.58
CA THR A 155 -0.34 15.72 -18.21
C THR A 155 0.02 15.91 -16.74
N ALA A 156 0.00 14.85 -15.92
CA ALA A 156 0.37 14.93 -14.51
C ALA A 156 1.89 15.07 -14.29
N PHE A 157 2.68 14.80 -15.33
CA PHE A 157 4.13 14.78 -15.31
C PHE A 157 4.69 16.14 -15.74
N HIS A 158 5.66 16.64 -14.98
CA HIS A 158 6.31 17.91 -15.27
C HIS A 158 7.82 17.80 -15.12
N LYS A 159 8.53 18.57 -15.93
CA LYS A 159 9.98 18.75 -15.82
C LYS A 159 10.29 19.57 -14.57
N VAL A 160 11.48 19.35 -14.02
CA VAL A 160 12.02 20.20 -12.95
C VAL A 160 12.97 21.21 -13.60
N PRO A 161 12.81 22.52 -13.31
CA PRO A 161 13.77 23.51 -13.77
C PRO A 161 15.20 23.12 -13.38
N ASP A 162 16.13 23.21 -14.34
CA ASP A 162 17.56 22.95 -14.16
C ASP A 162 17.95 21.51 -13.79
N VAL A 163 17.04 20.52 -13.90
CA VAL A 163 17.36 19.09 -13.72
C VAL A 163 16.86 18.27 -14.90
N ASP A 164 17.78 17.93 -15.80
CA ASP A 164 17.45 17.17 -17.01
C ASP A 164 17.21 15.68 -16.76
N GLY A 165 16.29 15.12 -17.56
CA GLY A 165 16.05 13.69 -17.70
C GLY A 165 15.15 13.08 -16.64
N VAL A 166 14.56 13.86 -15.72
CA VAL A 166 13.61 13.38 -14.70
C VAL A 166 12.30 14.15 -14.79
N LEU A 167 11.20 13.40 -14.71
CA LEU A 167 9.86 13.94 -14.60
C LEU A 167 9.30 13.65 -13.21
N LEU A 168 8.64 14.65 -12.63
CA LEU A 168 7.95 14.54 -11.36
C LEU A 168 6.44 14.53 -11.55
N TYR A 169 5.74 13.89 -10.63
CA TYR A 169 4.28 13.88 -10.62
C TYR A 169 3.76 13.68 -9.20
N ARG A 170 2.61 14.29 -8.92
CA ARG A 170 1.97 14.24 -7.60
C ARG A 170 1.17 12.96 -7.46
N VAL A 171 1.32 12.32 -6.32
CA VAL A 171 0.68 11.06 -5.98
C VAL A 171 -0.13 11.22 -4.71
N PHE A 172 -1.32 10.63 -4.64
CA PHE A 172 -2.10 10.50 -3.41
C PHE A 172 -2.22 9.02 -3.02
N SER A 173 -1.74 8.66 -1.83
CA SER A 173 -1.85 7.29 -1.33
C SER A 173 -1.91 7.26 0.19
N LYS A 174 -2.72 6.34 0.74
CA LYS A 174 -2.91 6.14 2.19
C LYS A 174 -3.17 7.47 2.94
N GLY A 175 -3.96 8.36 2.35
CA GLY A 175 -4.33 9.65 2.96
C GLY A 175 -3.25 10.73 2.91
N ARG A 176 -2.22 10.59 2.07
CA ARG A 176 -1.15 11.59 1.94
C ARG A 176 -0.80 11.86 0.49
N HIS A 177 -0.40 13.11 0.24
CA HIS A 177 0.26 13.49 -1.00
C HIS A 177 1.77 13.34 -0.86
N TYR A 178 2.42 12.86 -1.91
CA TYR A 178 3.86 12.90 -2.09
C TYR A 178 4.18 13.10 -3.58
N THR A 179 5.44 13.40 -3.89
CA THR A 179 5.92 13.55 -5.27
C THR A 179 6.73 12.33 -5.62
N ALA A 180 6.36 11.65 -6.72
CA ALA A 180 7.12 10.55 -7.29
C ALA A 180 7.95 11.06 -8.48
N ALA A 181 8.99 10.31 -8.82
CA ALA A 181 9.89 10.60 -9.93
C ALA A 181 9.92 9.42 -10.91
N ILE A 182 10.20 9.72 -12.17
CA ILE A 182 10.50 8.73 -13.21
C ILE A 182 11.48 9.35 -14.21
N SER A 183 12.29 8.54 -14.89
CA SER A 183 13.14 9.08 -15.96
C SER A 183 12.28 9.52 -17.15
N GLU A 184 12.68 10.64 -17.76
CA GLU A 184 12.04 11.17 -18.96
C GLU A 184 12.08 10.15 -20.11
N ARG A 185 13.17 9.37 -20.19
CA ARG A 185 13.32 8.26 -21.14
C ARG A 185 12.22 7.22 -20.99
N VAL A 186 11.98 6.73 -19.77
CA VAL A 186 10.90 5.77 -19.50
C VAL A 186 9.54 6.38 -19.83
N PHE A 187 9.27 7.61 -19.40
CA PHE A 187 8.00 8.26 -19.69
C PHE A 187 7.74 8.40 -21.20
N ASN A 188 8.75 8.82 -21.97
CA ASN A 188 8.64 8.96 -23.41
C ASN A 188 8.42 7.60 -24.09
N PHE A 189 9.11 6.54 -23.65
CA PHE A 189 8.85 5.18 -24.12
C PHE A 189 7.39 4.76 -23.89
N LEU A 190 6.82 5.03 -22.72
CA LEU A 190 5.41 4.74 -22.45
C LEU A 190 4.49 5.59 -23.34
N LYS A 191 4.83 6.87 -23.54
CA LYS A 191 4.05 7.82 -24.32
C LYS A 191 4.01 7.47 -25.81
N ASP A 192 5.13 7.08 -26.39
CA ASP A 192 5.24 6.68 -27.81
C ASP A 192 4.42 5.41 -28.09
N ARG A 193 4.18 4.61 -27.06
CA ARG A 193 3.33 3.41 -27.12
C ARG A 193 1.84 3.71 -26.93
N ASN A 194 1.44 4.94 -26.60
CA ASN A 194 0.04 5.34 -26.45
C ASN A 194 -0.66 5.55 -27.81
N ARG A 195 -0.81 4.47 -28.58
CA ARG A 195 -1.37 4.49 -29.95
C ARG A 195 -2.84 4.89 -30.04
N LEU A 196 -3.56 4.85 -28.91
CA LEU A 196 -5.00 5.10 -28.85
C LEU A 196 -5.35 6.54 -28.43
N ASN A 197 -4.37 7.44 -28.31
CA ASN A 197 -4.55 8.81 -27.79
C ASN A 197 -5.34 8.84 -26.46
N ASN A 198 -5.15 7.82 -25.61
CA ASN A 198 -5.82 7.76 -24.33
C ASN A 198 -5.29 8.91 -23.44
N PRO A 199 -6.16 9.76 -22.86
CA PRO A 199 -5.72 10.84 -21.98
C PRO A 199 -5.10 10.32 -20.66
N TYR A 200 -5.37 9.07 -20.31
CA TYR A 200 -4.83 8.40 -19.14
C TYR A 200 -3.64 7.51 -19.50
N LEU A 201 -2.63 7.53 -18.64
CA LEU A 201 -1.48 6.64 -18.72
C LEU A 201 -1.81 5.26 -18.16
N VAL A 202 -2.66 5.20 -17.13
CA VAL A 202 -3.31 3.96 -16.68
C VAL A 202 -4.81 4.20 -16.64
N TRP A 203 -5.52 3.64 -17.61
CA TRP A 203 -6.96 3.81 -17.69
C TRP A 203 -7.70 3.00 -16.62
N TYR A 204 -8.82 3.56 -16.17
CA TYR A 204 -9.75 2.91 -15.28
C TYR A 204 -11.17 3.37 -15.61
N ASP A 205 -12.05 2.42 -15.91
CA ASP A 205 -13.48 2.68 -16.00
C ASP A 205 -14.08 2.79 -14.59
N SER A 206 -14.69 3.95 -14.30
CA SER A 206 -15.41 4.19 -13.05
C SER A 206 -16.69 3.37 -12.92
N GLY A 207 -17.19 2.77 -14.00
CA GLY A 207 -18.34 1.88 -14.01
C GLY A 207 -18.07 0.48 -13.42
N TYR A 208 -16.80 0.09 -13.22
CA TYR A 208 -16.50 -1.21 -12.62
C TYR A 208 -16.87 -1.24 -11.13
N LYS A 209 -17.70 -2.23 -10.76
CA LYS A 209 -17.97 -2.58 -9.35
C LYS A 209 -16.72 -3.09 -8.63
N THR A 210 -15.76 -3.63 -9.37
CA THR A 210 -14.50 -4.17 -8.83
C THR A 210 -13.51 -3.05 -8.50
N PRO A 211 -12.92 -3.04 -7.29
CA PRO A 211 -11.87 -2.08 -6.96
C PRO A 211 -10.69 -2.14 -7.94
N PHE A 212 -10.19 -0.98 -8.36
CA PHE A 212 -9.10 -0.85 -9.33
C PHE A 212 -7.87 -1.72 -9.02
N THR A 213 -7.42 -1.75 -7.76
CA THR A 213 -6.26 -2.56 -7.35
C THR A 213 -6.51 -4.06 -7.48
N THR A 214 -7.76 -4.51 -7.25
CA THR A 214 -8.18 -5.90 -7.47
C THR A 214 -8.16 -6.22 -8.96
N LEU A 215 -8.71 -5.33 -9.80
CA LEU A 215 -8.69 -5.51 -11.26
C LEU A 215 -7.27 -5.65 -11.80
N LEU A 216 -6.36 -4.73 -11.43
CA LEU A 216 -4.95 -4.80 -11.82
C LEU A 216 -4.32 -6.13 -11.38
N ARG A 217 -4.58 -6.56 -10.14
CA ARG A 217 -4.03 -7.82 -9.61
C ARG A 217 -4.56 -9.03 -10.36
N THR A 218 -5.85 -9.08 -10.67
CA THR A 218 -6.45 -10.17 -11.44
C THR A 218 -5.87 -10.25 -12.85
N ARG A 219 -5.69 -9.11 -13.53
CA ARG A 219 -5.06 -9.06 -14.85
C ARG A 219 -3.61 -9.52 -14.81
N LEU A 220 -2.85 -9.06 -13.80
CA LEU A 220 -1.46 -9.48 -13.60
C LEU A 220 -1.35 -10.97 -13.29
N TYR A 221 -2.23 -11.50 -12.44
CA TYR A 221 -2.33 -12.93 -12.14
C TYR A 221 -2.66 -13.74 -13.40
N TYR A 222 -3.62 -13.27 -14.21
CA TYR A 222 -3.97 -13.93 -15.47
C TYR A 222 -2.76 -14.00 -16.41
N GLN A 223 -2.06 -12.88 -16.63
CA GLN A 223 -0.87 -12.88 -17.48
C GLN A 223 0.20 -13.82 -16.96
N ILE A 224 0.58 -13.69 -15.69
CA ILE A 224 1.69 -14.43 -15.10
C ILE A 224 1.36 -15.92 -14.94
N VAL A 225 0.25 -16.25 -14.29
CA VAL A 225 -0.05 -17.62 -13.85
C VAL A 225 -0.85 -18.37 -14.91
N ILE A 226 -1.95 -17.80 -15.38
CA ILE A 226 -2.89 -18.53 -16.24
C ILE A 226 -2.37 -18.62 -17.68
N LYS A 227 -1.91 -17.50 -18.24
CA LYS A 227 -1.49 -17.45 -19.64
C LYS A 227 -0.07 -17.96 -19.84
N HIS A 228 0.86 -17.60 -18.95
CA HIS A 228 2.28 -17.90 -19.12
C HIS A 228 2.83 -18.96 -18.15
N GLY A 229 2.08 -19.41 -17.15
CA GLY A 229 2.50 -20.50 -16.25
C GLY A 229 3.70 -20.16 -15.35
N LEU A 230 3.94 -18.89 -15.05
CA LEU A 230 5.14 -18.40 -14.37
C LEU A 230 4.98 -18.27 -12.85
N GLY A 231 3.93 -18.86 -12.26
CA GLY A 231 3.64 -18.73 -10.83
C GLY A 231 4.75 -19.29 -9.93
N GLU A 232 5.29 -20.46 -10.29
CA GLU A 232 6.42 -21.09 -9.58
C GLU A 232 7.74 -20.39 -9.89
N VAL A 233 7.97 -20.02 -11.15
CA VAL A 233 9.19 -19.31 -11.60
C VAL A 233 9.36 -17.98 -10.87
N LEU A 234 8.26 -17.26 -10.63
CA LEU A 234 8.25 -16.00 -9.89
C LEU A 234 8.02 -16.17 -8.39
N GLU A 235 7.96 -17.41 -7.87
CA GLU A 235 7.82 -17.73 -6.44
C GLU A 235 6.64 -16.98 -5.79
N LEU A 236 5.47 -17.02 -6.42
CA LEU A 236 4.29 -16.27 -5.97
C LEU A 236 3.66 -16.78 -4.66
N ASP A 237 4.16 -17.89 -4.12
CA ASP A 237 3.89 -18.36 -2.77
C ASP A 237 4.57 -17.46 -1.70
N ARG A 238 5.71 -16.86 -2.05
CA ARG A 238 6.50 -15.96 -1.18
C ARG A 238 6.40 -14.49 -1.60
N LYS A 239 6.14 -14.23 -2.89
CA LYS A 239 6.06 -12.89 -3.47
C LYS A 239 4.63 -12.43 -3.73
N SER A 240 4.37 -11.16 -3.47
CA SER A 240 3.11 -10.52 -3.83
C SER A 240 3.19 -9.89 -5.21
N LEU A 241 2.26 -10.25 -6.09
CA LEU A 241 2.10 -9.70 -7.44
C LEU A 241 2.37 -8.19 -7.56
N GLN A 242 1.82 -7.37 -6.64
CA GLN A 242 1.98 -5.92 -6.67
C GLN A 242 2.91 -5.37 -5.59
N HIS A 243 2.95 -5.98 -4.41
CA HIS A 243 3.73 -5.43 -3.30
C HIS A 243 5.22 -5.68 -3.48
N SER A 244 5.61 -6.84 -4.04
CA SER A 244 7.01 -7.20 -4.29
C SER A 244 7.65 -6.34 -5.38
N MET A 245 6.89 -5.89 -6.38
CA MET A 245 7.37 -4.88 -7.36
C MET A 245 7.76 -3.57 -6.69
N ARG A 246 6.99 -3.15 -5.67
CA ARG A 246 7.33 -1.94 -4.93
C ARG A 246 8.55 -2.16 -4.05
N HIS A 247 8.69 -3.34 -3.42
CA HIS A 247 9.86 -3.65 -2.58
C HIS A 247 11.16 -3.63 -3.36
N PHE A 248 11.17 -4.19 -4.59
CA PHE A 248 12.29 -4.05 -5.52
C PHE A 248 12.78 -2.59 -5.62
N VAL A 249 11.86 -1.65 -5.90
CA VAL A 249 12.22 -0.21 -5.98
C VAL A 249 12.76 0.34 -4.66
N LEU A 250 12.18 -0.05 -3.53
CA LEU A 250 12.63 0.42 -2.23
C LEU A 250 14.07 -0.05 -1.94
N THR A 251 14.43 -1.25 -2.35
CA THR A 251 15.78 -1.79 -2.21
C THR A 251 16.76 -1.10 -3.15
N GLU A 252 16.38 -0.85 -4.41
CA GLU A 252 17.21 -0.07 -5.34
C GLU A 252 17.46 1.36 -4.83
N PHE A 253 16.47 1.98 -4.18
CA PHE A 253 16.64 3.26 -3.49
C PHE A 253 17.59 3.14 -2.29
N ALA A 254 17.38 2.15 -1.43
CA ALA A 254 18.17 1.96 -0.22
C ALA A 254 19.64 1.58 -0.52
N ALA A 255 19.90 0.89 -1.62
CA ALA A 255 21.24 0.54 -2.06
C ALA A 255 22.07 1.76 -2.48
N SER A 256 21.41 2.83 -2.94
CA SER A 256 22.08 4.00 -3.54
C SER A 256 22.01 5.26 -2.68
N LEU A 257 21.16 5.29 -1.66
CA LEU A 257 20.80 6.50 -0.93
C LEU A 257 20.83 6.29 0.59
N SER A 258 20.91 7.39 1.33
CA SER A 258 20.65 7.38 2.77
C SER A 258 19.20 6.95 3.06
N GLU A 259 18.94 6.35 4.22
CA GLU A 259 17.59 5.94 4.65
C GLU A 259 16.56 7.08 4.55
N ASN A 260 16.97 8.30 4.91
CA ASN A 260 16.13 9.48 4.82
C ASN A 260 15.80 9.86 3.37
N ASP A 261 16.77 9.80 2.48
CA ASP A 261 16.58 10.13 1.07
C ASP A 261 15.79 9.06 0.32
N ALA A 262 16.04 7.77 0.62
CA ALA A 262 15.21 6.67 0.15
C ALA A 262 13.75 6.82 0.64
N SER A 263 13.55 7.24 1.90
CA SER A 263 12.22 7.51 2.46
C SER A 263 11.49 8.66 1.76
N ILE A 264 12.23 9.70 1.34
CA ILE A 264 11.68 10.81 0.54
C ILE A 264 11.14 10.29 -0.79
N LEU A 265 11.95 9.55 -1.57
CA LEU A 265 11.52 9.00 -2.86
C LEU A 265 10.36 8.00 -2.72
N SER A 266 10.34 7.27 -1.61
CA SER A 266 9.30 6.28 -1.31
C SER A 266 7.95 6.90 -0.89
N GLY A 267 7.91 8.20 -0.60
CA GLY A 267 6.76 8.84 0.03
C GLY A 267 6.46 8.25 1.42
N HIS A 268 7.49 7.80 2.14
CA HIS A 268 7.38 7.36 3.52
C HIS A 268 7.44 8.55 4.47
N LYS A 269 7.00 8.33 5.73
CA LYS A 269 7.25 9.32 6.78
C LYS A 269 8.73 9.31 7.06
N VAL A 270 9.41 10.40 6.76
CA VAL A 270 10.80 10.61 7.18
C VAL A 270 10.80 10.73 8.70
N SER A 271 11.77 10.14 9.41
CA SER A 271 11.84 10.23 10.88
C SER A 271 12.14 11.67 11.34
N SER A 272 12.80 12.48 10.50
CA SER A 272 13.15 13.86 10.82
C SER A 272 11.93 14.78 10.93
N SER A 273 11.82 15.46 12.08
CA SER A 273 10.74 16.38 12.41
C SER A 273 10.65 17.55 11.43
N THR A 274 11.80 18.08 11.00
CA THR A 274 11.91 19.23 10.09
C THR A 274 11.29 18.94 8.73
N ILE A 275 11.71 17.89 8.01
CA ILE A 275 11.17 17.56 6.68
C ILE A 275 9.69 17.19 6.76
N ASN A 276 9.27 16.46 7.79
CA ASN A 276 7.86 16.16 8.02
C ASN A 276 7.00 17.42 8.24
N LEU A 277 7.51 18.41 8.98
CA LEU A 277 6.84 19.69 9.22
C LEU A 277 6.72 20.51 7.92
N TYR A 278 7.79 20.58 7.11
CA TYR A 278 7.80 21.35 5.86
C TYR A 278 6.99 20.71 4.73
N VAL A 279 7.10 19.39 4.55
CA VAL A 279 6.43 18.65 3.45
C VAL A 279 4.96 18.39 3.77
N ASN A 280 4.63 17.89 4.97
CA ASN A 280 3.24 17.50 5.25
C ASN A 280 2.34 18.69 5.61
N LYS A 281 2.79 19.69 6.39
CA LYS A 281 1.88 20.77 6.83
C LYS A 281 1.51 21.75 5.70
N ARG A 282 2.40 22.00 4.74
CA ARG A 282 2.17 22.97 3.65
C ARG A 282 1.40 22.38 2.46
N ILE A 283 1.74 21.15 2.05
CA ILE A 283 1.03 20.43 0.98
C ILE A 283 -0.40 20.08 1.41
N GLN A 284 -0.62 19.72 2.69
CA GLN A 284 -1.95 19.35 3.19
C GLN A 284 -2.86 20.55 3.50
N ARG A 285 -2.32 21.70 3.94
CA ARG A 285 -3.18 22.83 4.36
C ARG A 285 -3.73 23.65 3.19
N ASN A 286 -2.99 23.82 2.08
CA ASN A 286 -3.37 24.75 1.01
C ASN A 286 -3.31 24.15 -0.42
N GLY A 287 -3.17 22.83 -0.58
CA GLY A 287 -2.92 22.24 -1.91
C GLY A 287 -1.61 22.72 -2.57
N GLY A 288 -0.76 23.43 -1.82
CA GLY A 288 0.43 24.10 -2.32
C GLY A 288 1.43 23.13 -2.93
N MET A 289 2.00 23.53 -4.06
CA MET A 289 3.11 22.82 -4.67
C MET A 289 4.27 22.72 -3.66
N PRO A 290 4.98 21.59 -3.60
CA PRO A 290 6.22 21.51 -2.83
C PRO A 290 7.18 22.63 -3.25
N LEU A 291 8.04 23.07 -2.34
CA LEU A 291 9.04 24.10 -2.65
C LEU A 291 9.85 23.68 -3.89
N PRO A 292 10.21 24.60 -4.81
CA PRO A 292 11.05 24.28 -5.97
C PRO A 292 12.31 23.48 -5.61
N ASP A 293 12.97 23.83 -4.49
CA ASP A 293 14.14 23.12 -3.98
C ASP A 293 13.86 21.66 -3.59
N TYR A 294 12.64 21.37 -3.13
CA TYR A 294 12.22 20.00 -2.81
C TYR A 294 12.00 19.16 -4.07
N HIS A 295 11.44 19.73 -5.13
CA HIS A 295 11.34 19.07 -6.43
C HIS A 295 12.73 18.81 -7.02
N ARG A 296 13.63 19.80 -6.98
CA ARG A 296 15.03 19.64 -7.38
C ARG A 296 15.69 18.50 -6.61
N LYS A 297 15.57 18.49 -5.27
CA LYS A 297 16.11 17.42 -4.43
C LYS A 297 15.59 16.04 -4.84
N ILE A 298 14.27 15.88 -5.04
CA ILE A 298 13.69 14.58 -5.45
C ILE A 298 14.28 14.13 -6.79
N ALA A 299 14.36 15.03 -7.76
CA ALA A 299 14.89 14.69 -9.08
C ALA A 299 16.36 14.29 -9.02
N GLU A 300 17.19 15.05 -8.30
CA GLU A 300 18.61 14.75 -8.10
C GLU A 300 18.84 13.43 -7.35
N LEU A 301 18.02 13.13 -6.33
CA LEU A 301 18.07 11.86 -5.63
C LEU A 301 17.73 10.69 -6.56
N TYR A 302 16.67 10.83 -7.36
CA TYR A 302 16.26 9.78 -8.29
C TYR A 302 17.35 9.46 -9.34
N LYS A 303 18.06 10.49 -9.84
CA LYS A 303 19.19 10.31 -10.79
C LYS A 303 20.34 9.47 -10.24
N LYS A 304 20.49 9.40 -8.91
CA LYS A 304 21.54 8.60 -8.25
C LYS A 304 21.18 7.11 -8.17
N THR A 305 19.93 6.75 -8.48
CA THR A 305 19.45 5.36 -8.39
C THR A 305 19.65 4.64 -9.72
N PRO A 306 19.87 3.31 -9.71
CA PRO A 306 20.00 2.53 -10.95
C PRO A 306 18.73 2.57 -11.80
N LEU A 307 17.57 2.83 -11.19
CA LEU A 307 16.27 2.96 -11.86
C LEU A 307 16.23 4.11 -12.88
N TYR A 308 17.03 5.17 -12.69
CA TYR A 308 17.13 6.27 -13.66
C TYR A 308 17.57 5.77 -15.04
N ASN A 309 18.53 4.85 -15.07
CA ASN A 309 19.13 4.28 -16.27
C ASN A 309 18.54 2.92 -16.67
N PHE A 310 17.39 2.53 -16.12
CA PHE A 310 16.74 1.24 -16.43
C PHE A 310 16.50 1.08 -17.95
N PRO A 311 16.97 0.00 -18.60
CA PRO A 311 16.97 -0.17 -20.06
C PRO A 311 15.57 -0.55 -20.59
N ILE A 312 14.63 0.40 -20.52
CA ILE A 312 13.22 0.17 -20.87
C ILE A 312 13.01 -0.18 -22.35
N GLU A 313 13.92 0.25 -23.21
CA GLU A 313 13.88 -0.01 -24.65
C GLU A 313 14.09 -1.49 -24.99
N ASP A 314 14.79 -2.24 -24.13
CA ASP A 314 15.02 -3.67 -24.32
C ASP A 314 13.78 -4.52 -24.02
N VAL A 315 12.73 -3.94 -23.43
CA VAL A 315 11.49 -4.66 -23.11
C VAL A 315 10.86 -5.30 -24.34
N GLU A 316 10.96 -4.68 -25.52
CA GLU A 316 10.44 -5.29 -26.75
C GLU A 316 11.10 -6.63 -27.05
N LYS A 317 12.41 -6.75 -26.81
CA LYS A 317 13.15 -8.01 -26.96
C LYS A 317 12.70 -9.01 -25.91
N TRP A 318 12.49 -8.58 -24.66
CA TRP A 318 11.98 -9.45 -23.60
C TRP A 318 10.56 -9.97 -23.92
N ALA A 319 9.70 -9.12 -24.49
CA ALA A 319 8.34 -9.45 -24.86
C ALA A 319 8.27 -10.45 -26.03
N GLN A 320 9.22 -10.40 -26.97
CA GLN A 320 9.28 -11.35 -28.09
C GLN A 320 9.37 -12.81 -27.62
N LYS A 321 10.04 -13.08 -26.48
CA LYS A 321 10.09 -14.42 -25.85
C LYS A 321 8.71 -14.98 -25.50
N TRP A 322 7.75 -14.09 -25.25
CA TRP A 322 6.41 -14.42 -24.73
C TRP A 322 5.30 -14.20 -25.73
N ARG A 323 5.63 -13.83 -26.98
CA ARG A 323 4.68 -13.68 -28.07
C ARG A 323 4.28 -15.06 -28.61
N ARG A 324 3.36 -15.71 -27.91
CA ARG A 324 2.74 -16.98 -28.30
C ARG A 324 1.23 -16.83 -28.36
#